data_AF-A0A2W1ZXX9-F1
#
_entry.id   AF-A0A2W1ZXX9-F1
#
_cell.length_a   1.000
_cell.length_b   1.000
_cell.length_c   1.000
_cell.angle_alpha   90.00
_cell.angle_beta   90.00
_cell.angle_gamma   90.00
#
_symmetry.space_group_name_H-M   'P 1'
#
loop_
_entity.id
_entity.type
_entity.pdbx_description
1 polymer ?
#
loop_
_entity_poly.entity_id
_entity_poly.type
_entity_poly.pdbx_seq_one_letter_code
_entity_poly.pdbx_strand_id
1 'polypeptide(L)'
;MDPQLHEAVRRAARRATWIALAGAVAGAAIGIWLSFGGRPIEVFLLTLGGAMAVGGLGAALSTMVTQFRMRNLTSAPTAGLDVAEKRGVQRAIQSGAPVAPELEPRAAGHARVLAVTLPLATAQFVLLYCGIIGSQVISLASADSLAWFRIVLIAVLIVTGAIAIVLLRRSLVRVRHYLEALGTDAT
;
A
#
# COMPACT_ATOMS: atom_id res chain seq x y z
N MET A 1 3.51 -2.77 -23.59
CA MET A 1 3.55 -2.60 -22.12
C MET A 1 4.51 -3.65 -21.57
N ASP A 2 5.46 -3.27 -20.72
CA ASP A 2 6.61 -4.13 -20.42
C ASP A 2 6.21 -5.37 -19.58
N PRO A 3 6.37 -6.61 -20.10
CA PRO A 3 6.02 -7.84 -19.38
C PRO A 3 6.81 -7.98 -18.07
N GLN A 4 8.00 -7.40 -17.99
CA GLN A 4 8.86 -7.45 -16.81
C GLN A 4 8.22 -6.73 -15.60
N LEU A 5 7.53 -5.61 -15.82
CA LEU A 5 6.87 -4.86 -14.75
C LEU A 5 5.70 -5.64 -14.16
N HIS A 6 4.88 -6.27 -14.99
CA HIS A 6 3.73 -7.07 -14.53
C HIS A 6 4.17 -8.27 -13.70
N GLU A 7 5.25 -8.92 -14.11
CA GLU A 7 5.78 -10.06 -13.39
C GLU A 7 6.49 -9.66 -12.10
N ALA A 8 7.20 -8.53 -12.08
CA ALA A 8 7.78 -7.96 -10.87
C ALA A 8 6.70 -7.61 -9.83
N VAL A 9 5.61 -6.95 -10.25
CA VAL A 9 4.49 -6.62 -9.37
C VAL A 9 3.78 -7.87 -8.85
N ARG A 10 3.52 -8.88 -9.70
CA ARG A 10 2.92 -10.15 -9.26
C ARG A 10 3.79 -10.88 -8.25
N ARG A 11 5.10 -10.93 -8.47
CA ARG A 11 6.05 -11.55 -7.52
C ARG A 11 6.10 -10.78 -6.20
N ALA A 12 6.10 -9.45 -6.26
CA ALA A 12 6.07 -8.59 -5.08
C ALA A 12 4.80 -8.83 -4.26
N ALA A 13 3.63 -8.82 -4.90
CA ALA A 13 2.35 -9.10 -4.26
C ALA A 13 2.32 -10.49 -3.62
N ARG A 14 2.75 -11.53 -4.36
CA ARG A 14 2.78 -12.91 -3.85
C ARG A 14 3.70 -13.04 -2.63
N ARG A 15 4.89 -12.42 -2.65
CA ARG A 15 5.80 -12.39 -1.49
C ARG A 15 5.19 -11.67 -0.30
N ALA A 16 4.56 -10.52 -0.52
CA ALA A 16 3.89 -9.77 0.53
C ALA A 16 2.76 -10.58 1.18
N THR A 17 1.94 -11.28 0.37
CA THR A 17 0.90 -12.18 0.87
C THR A 17 1.49 -13.30 1.72
N TRP A 18 2.57 -13.95 1.26
CA TRP A 18 3.23 -15.00 2.03
C TRP A 18 3.82 -14.50 3.35
N ILE A 19 4.42 -13.31 3.36
CA ILE A 19 4.97 -12.72 4.59
C ILE A 19 3.84 -12.35 5.56
N ALA A 20 2.75 -11.76 5.07
CA ALA A 20 1.59 -11.46 5.88
C ALA A 20 0.96 -12.73 6.47
N LEU A 21 0.86 -13.80 5.66
CA LEU A 21 0.36 -15.09 6.11
C LEU A 21 1.28 -15.73 7.15
N ALA A 22 2.60 -15.71 6.93
CA ALA A 22 3.57 -16.20 7.89
C ALA A 22 3.50 -15.45 9.22
N GLY A 23 3.34 -14.12 9.18
CA GLY A 23 3.13 -13.31 10.38
C GLY A 23 1.83 -13.65 11.11
N ALA A 24 0.74 -13.92 10.39
CA ALA A 24 -0.53 -14.35 10.97
C ALA A 24 -0.42 -15.73 11.64
N VAL A 25 0.23 -16.69 10.98
CA VAL A 25 0.46 -18.04 11.51
C VAL A 25 1.35 -17.99 12.75
N ALA A 26 2.46 -17.23 12.70
CA ALA A 26 3.35 -17.06 13.83
C ALA A 26 2.63 -16.42 15.03
N GLY A 27 1.82 -15.38 14.78
CA GLY A 27 0.99 -14.76 15.81
C GLY A 27 0.03 -15.76 16.43
N ALA A 28 -0.74 -16.49 15.63
CA ALA A 28 -1.68 -17.52 16.12
C ALA A 28 -1.00 -18.61 16.96
N ALA A 29 0.18 -19.10 16.54
CA ALA A 29 0.94 -20.09 17.29
C ALA A 29 1.39 -19.55 18.66
N ILE A 30 1.89 -18.30 18.71
CA ILE A 30 2.25 -17.62 19.96
C ILE A 30 1.01 -17.43 20.85
N GLY A 31 -0.13 -17.10 20.26
CA GLY A 31 -1.38 -16.93 20.99
C GLY A 31 -1.89 -18.21 21.64
N ILE A 32 -1.85 -19.32 20.90
CA ILE A 32 -2.20 -20.65 21.44
C ILE A 32 -1.27 -21.01 22.61
N TRP A 33 0.04 -20.75 22.47
CA TRP A 33 1.02 -21.00 23.54
C TRP A 33 0.73 -20.17 24.80
N LEU A 34 0.41 -18.89 24.66
CA LEU A 34 0.11 -17.98 25.77
C LEU A 34 -1.26 -18.24 26.41
N SER A 35 -2.19 -18.86 25.67
CA SER A 35 -3.54 -19.22 26.15
C SER A 35 -3.54 -20.24 27.29
N PHE A 36 -2.44 -20.97 27.51
CA PHE A 36 -2.35 -21.98 28.56
C PHE A 36 -2.13 -21.42 29.98
N GLY A 37 -1.92 -20.11 30.15
CA GLY A 37 -1.68 -19.53 31.48
C GLY A 37 -2.05 -18.05 31.68
N GLY A 38 -2.56 -17.35 30.67
CA GLY A 38 -2.86 -15.91 30.73
C GLY A 38 -4.36 -15.55 30.80
N ARG A 39 -4.65 -14.26 31.05
CA ARG A 39 -6.01 -13.72 30.91
C ARG A 39 -6.43 -13.72 29.44
N PRO A 40 -7.65 -14.18 29.09
CA PRO A 40 -8.03 -14.44 27.70
C PRO A 40 -7.99 -13.18 26.82
N ILE A 41 -8.34 -12.01 27.36
CA ILE A 41 -8.33 -10.75 26.61
C ILE A 41 -6.91 -10.25 26.31
N GLU A 42 -5.98 -10.38 27.27
CA GLU A 42 -4.58 -9.96 27.10
C GLU A 42 -3.89 -10.86 26.07
N VAL A 43 -4.10 -12.17 26.16
CA VAL A 43 -3.60 -13.15 25.19
C VAL A 43 -4.13 -12.83 23.79
N PHE A 44 -5.43 -12.54 23.65
CA PHE A 44 -6.02 -12.16 22.36
C PHE A 44 -5.37 -10.90 21.78
N LEU A 45 -5.22 -9.84 22.56
CA LEU A 45 -4.62 -8.58 22.11
C LEU A 45 -3.15 -8.75 21.72
N LEU A 46 -2.37 -9.50 22.50
CA LEU A 46 -0.97 -9.82 22.17
C LEU A 46 -0.85 -10.62 20.87
N THR A 47 -1.72 -11.59 20.69
CA THR A 47 -1.77 -12.47 19.50
C THR A 47 -2.11 -11.68 18.24
N LEU A 48 -3.22 -10.94 18.29
CA LEU A 48 -3.71 -10.15 17.17
C LEU A 48 -2.73 -9.03 16.84
N GLY A 49 -2.30 -8.27 17.85
CA GLY A 49 -1.36 -7.18 17.68
C GLY A 49 0.00 -7.66 17.17
N GLY A 50 0.51 -8.78 17.68
CA GLY A 50 1.74 -9.43 17.24
C GLY A 50 1.69 -9.89 15.78
N ALA A 51 0.63 -10.60 15.41
CA ALA A 51 0.37 -11.02 14.03
C ALA A 51 0.36 -9.82 13.06
N MET A 52 -0.39 -8.78 13.42
CA MET A 52 -0.52 -7.57 12.62
C MET A 52 0.81 -6.80 12.54
N ALA A 53 1.53 -6.66 13.64
CA ALA A 53 2.82 -5.95 13.70
C ALA A 53 3.87 -6.66 12.83
N VAL A 54 4.10 -7.95 13.07
CA VAL A 54 5.15 -8.71 12.37
C VAL A 54 4.77 -8.93 10.90
N GLY A 55 3.55 -9.39 10.63
CA GLY A 55 3.07 -9.65 9.28
C GLY A 55 2.92 -8.37 8.46
N GLY A 56 2.31 -7.33 9.05
CA GLY A 56 2.08 -6.05 8.40
C GLY A 56 3.38 -5.29 8.12
N LEU A 57 4.24 -5.10 9.12
CA LEU A 57 5.52 -4.39 8.92
C LEU A 57 6.47 -5.18 8.02
N GLY A 58 6.58 -6.50 8.21
CA GLY A 58 7.43 -7.34 7.38
C GLY A 58 7.02 -7.33 5.91
N ALA A 59 5.72 -7.46 5.64
CA ALA A 59 5.21 -7.41 4.27
C ALA A 59 5.34 -6.00 3.67
N ALA A 60 5.08 -4.95 4.44
CA ALA A 60 5.26 -3.56 4.01
C ALA A 60 6.71 -3.25 3.63
N LEU A 61 7.68 -3.64 4.46
CA LEU A 61 9.11 -3.47 4.17
C LEU A 61 9.53 -4.24 2.91
N SER A 62 9.05 -5.47 2.75
CA SER A 62 9.33 -6.27 1.55
C SER A 62 8.79 -5.60 0.27
N THR A 63 7.57 -5.08 0.32
CA THR A 63 6.99 -4.32 -0.80
C THR A 63 7.74 -3.03 -1.06
N MET A 64 8.20 -2.33 -0.02
CA MET A 64 8.96 -1.08 -0.12
C MET A 64 10.29 -1.31 -0.83
N VAL A 65 11.05 -2.34 -0.45
CA VAL A 65 12.31 -2.71 -1.13
C VAL A 65 12.06 -3.02 -2.60
N THR A 66 10.96 -3.70 -2.92
CA THR A 66 10.60 -4.03 -4.29
C THR A 66 10.25 -2.78 -5.10
N GLN A 67 9.51 -1.84 -4.51
CA GLN A 67 9.21 -0.55 -5.14
C GLN A 67 10.47 0.29 -5.39
N PHE A 68 11.41 0.33 -4.44
CA PHE A 68 12.70 1.00 -4.65
C PHE A 68 13.46 0.41 -5.84
N ARG A 69 13.46 -0.91 -5.98
CA ARG A 69 14.09 -1.59 -7.13
C ARG A 69 13.37 -1.31 -8.46
N MET A 70 12.05 -1.14 -8.43
CA MET A 70 11.24 -0.81 -9.60
C MET A 70 11.19 0.69 -9.92
N ARG A 71 11.78 1.55 -9.08
CA ARG A 71 11.70 3.01 -9.23
C ARG A 71 12.17 3.48 -10.60
N ASN A 72 13.27 2.93 -11.11
CA ASN A 72 13.83 3.29 -12.42
C ASN A 72 12.88 2.93 -13.57
N LEU A 73 12.23 1.76 -13.50
CA LEU A 73 11.21 1.31 -14.47
C LEU A 73 9.95 2.17 -14.39
N THR A 74 9.60 2.61 -13.18
CA THR A 74 8.41 3.42 -12.92
C THR A 74 8.57 4.86 -13.41
N SER A 75 9.79 5.41 -13.31
CA SER A 75 10.13 6.75 -13.78
C SER A 75 10.47 6.83 -15.26
N ALA A 76 10.74 5.69 -15.92
CA ALA A 76 11.18 5.64 -17.31
C ALA A 76 10.28 6.43 -18.30
N PRO A 77 8.94 6.38 -18.22
CA PRO A 77 8.08 7.15 -19.13
C PRO A 77 8.20 8.67 -18.98
N THR A 78 8.70 9.14 -17.85
CA THR A 78 8.86 10.57 -17.51
C THR A 78 10.33 10.96 -17.39
N ALA A 79 11.25 10.08 -17.80
CA ALA A 79 12.68 10.35 -17.78
C ALA A 79 13.00 11.51 -18.75
N GLY A 80 13.85 12.44 -18.33
CA GLY A 80 14.21 13.62 -19.12
C GLY A 80 13.19 14.76 -19.14
N LEU A 81 12.01 14.61 -18.53
CA LEU A 81 11.07 15.72 -18.34
C LEU A 81 11.50 16.62 -17.18
N ASP A 82 11.28 17.93 -17.32
CA ASP A 82 11.40 18.89 -16.23
C ASP A 82 10.30 18.68 -15.17
N VAL A 83 10.49 19.24 -13.98
CA VAL A 83 9.54 19.19 -12.86
C VAL A 83 8.18 19.76 -13.25
N ALA A 84 8.14 20.84 -14.05
CA ALA A 84 6.89 21.43 -14.51
C ALA A 84 6.12 20.48 -15.43
N GLU A 85 6.81 19.86 -16.38
CA GLU A 85 6.23 18.91 -17.33
C GLU A 85 5.74 17.64 -16.64
N LYS A 86 6.52 17.11 -15.69
CA LYS A 86 6.11 15.97 -14.84
C LYS A 86 4.83 16.26 -14.08
N ARG A 87 4.71 17.46 -13.49
CA ARG A 87 3.49 17.90 -12.80
C ARG A 87 2.33 18.08 -13.78
N GLY A 88 2.58 18.57 -14.99
CA GLY A 88 1.60 18.67 -16.06
C GLY A 88 1.02 17.31 -16.44
N VAL A 89 1.89 16.35 -16.75
CA VAL A 89 1.53 14.94 -17.03
C VAL A 89 0.74 14.33 -15.88
N GLN A 90 1.22 14.50 -14.64
CA GLN A 90 0.56 13.93 -13.47
C GLN A 90 -0.80 14.56 -13.18
N ARG A 91 -0.97 15.87 -13.40
CA ARG A 91 -2.27 16.55 -13.28
C ARG A 91 -3.23 16.06 -14.34
N ALA A 92 -2.79 15.98 -15.60
CA ALA A 92 -3.62 15.53 -16.70
C ALA A 92 -4.18 14.12 -16.51
N ILE A 93 -3.34 13.18 -16.06
CA ILE A 93 -3.79 11.82 -15.71
C ILE A 93 -4.81 11.85 -14.55
N GLN A 94 -4.65 12.75 -13.59
CA GLN A 94 -5.54 12.87 -12.43
C GLN A 94 -6.80 13.70 -12.65
N SER A 95 -6.85 14.55 -13.67
CA SER A 95 -8.01 15.40 -13.96
C SER A 95 -8.70 15.03 -15.27
N GLY A 96 -8.13 14.11 -16.06
CA GLY A 96 -8.56 13.86 -17.43
C GLY A 96 -8.37 15.09 -18.34
N ALA A 97 -7.47 16.01 -17.97
CA ALA A 97 -7.26 17.23 -18.74
C ALA A 97 -6.42 16.94 -20.00
N PRO A 98 -6.61 17.73 -21.08
CA PRO A 98 -5.76 17.64 -22.25
C PRO A 98 -4.30 17.90 -21.86
N VAL A 99 -3.39 17.20 -22.53
CA VAL A 99 -1.94 17.39 -22.40
C VAL A 99 -1.39 17.85 -23.74
N ALA A 100 -0.25 18.55 -23.74
CA ALA A 100 0.43 18.89 -24.98
C ALA A 100 0.64 17.61 -25.83
N PRO A 101 0.37 17.64 -27.15
CA PRO A 101 0.44 16.45 -28.01
C PRO A 101 1.80 15.72 -27.91
N GLU A 102 2.88 16.47 -27.74
CA GLU A 102 4.25 15.96 -27.59
C GLU A 102 4.44 15.11 -26.31
N LEU A 103 3.61 15.34 -25.30
CA LEU A 103 3.66 14.67 -24.00
C LEU A 103 2.61 13.55 -23.85
N GLU A 104 1.65 13.42 -24.77
CA GLU A 104 0.60 12.38 -24.73
C GLU A 104 1.17 10.96 -24.69
N PRO A 105 2.18 10.58 -25.51
CA PRO A 105 2.74 9.22 -25.45
C PRO A 105 3.40 8.93 -24.10
N ARG A 106 4.04 9.96 -23.50
CA ARG A 106 4.67 9.86 -22.18
C ARG A 106 3.62 9.79 -21.07
N ALA A 107 2.53 10.54 -21.17
CA ALA A 107 1.41 10.50 -20.24
C ALA A 107 0.70 9.15 -20.26
N ALA A 108 0.43 8.59 -21.44
CA ALA A 108 -0.15 7.26 -21.60
C ALA A 108 0.79 6.17 -21.03
N GLY A 109 2.09 6.27 -21.30
CA GLY A 109 3.10 5.38 -20.73
C GLY A 109 3.14 5.43 -19.19
N HIS A 110 3.10 6.63 -18.62
CA HIS A 110 3.08 6.84 -17.18
C HIS A 110 1.78 6.34 -16.54
N ALA A 111 0.62 6.59 -17.15
CA ALA A 111 -0.67 6.11 -16.68
C ALA A 111 -0.73 4.56 -16.63
N ARG A 112 -0.19 3.88 -17.65
CA ARG A 112 -0.08 2.40 -17.67
C ARG A 112 0.77 1.87 -16.53
N VAL A 113 1.90 2.52 -16.24
CA VAL A 113 2.76 2.18 -15.10
C VAL A 113 2.04 2.42 -13.77
N LEU A 114 1.33 3.53 -13.62
CA LEU A 114 0.56 3.87 -12.42
C LEU A 114 -0.56 2.86 -12.18
N ALA A 115 -1.27 2.41 -13.22
CA ALA A 115 -2.33 1.41 -13.10
C ALA A 115 -1.86 0.10 -12.46
N VAL A 116 -0.58 -0.27 -12.67
CA VAL A 116 0.02 -1.49 -12.13
C VAL A 116 0.68 -1.27 -10.77
N THR A 117 1.26 -0.10 -10.54
CA THR A 117 2.04 0.18 -9.31
C THR A 117 1.19 0.75 -8.16
N LEU A 118 0.12 1.50 -8.43
CA LEU A 118 -0.78 2.02 -7.39
C LEU A 118 -1.43 0.94 -6.51
N PRO A 119 -1.90 -0.21 -7.04
CA PRO A 119 -2.46 -1.27 -6.21
C PRO A 119 -1.41 -1.84 -5.24
N LEU A 120 -0.16 -1.96 -5.70
CA LEU A 120 0.95 -2.40 -4.85
C LEU A 120 1.29 -1.36 -3.77
N ALA A 121 1.29 -0.07 -4.13
CA ALA A 121 1.48 1.02 -3.15
C ALA A 121 0.34 1.07 -2.12
N THR A 122 -0.89 0.81 -2.54
CA THR A 122 -2.05 0.72 -1.65
C THR A 122 -1.89 -0.48 -0.70
N ALA A 123 -1.49 -1.64 -1.23
CA ALA A 123 -1.24 -2.83 -0.41
C ALA A 123 -0.13 -2.59 0.62
N GLN A 124 0.99 -1.99 0.20
CA GLN A 124 2.08 -1.61 1.10
C GLN A 124 1.60 -0.66 2.22
N PHE A 125 0.82 0.36 1.85
CA PHE A 125 0.29 1.33 2.83
C PHE A 125 -0.64 0.66 3.83
N VAL A 126 -1.55 -0.21 3.38
CA VAL A 126 -2.44 -0.99 4.24
C VAL A 126 -1.64 -1.89 5.18
N LEU A 127 -0.65 -2.61 4.66
CA LEU A 127 0.21 -3.49 5.45
C LEU A 127 0.98 -2.72 6.51
N LEU A 128 1.50 -1.54 6.16
CA LEU A 128 2.20 -0.65 7.09
C LEU A 128 1.25 -0.19 8.21
N TYR A 129 0.04 0.26 7.87
CA TYR A 129 -0.95 0.70 8.86
C TYR A 129 -1.40 -0.46 9.77
N CYS A 130 -1.64 -1.64 9.20
CA CYS A 130 -1.90 -2.85 10.00
C CYS A 130 -0.74 -3.12 10.96
N GLY A 131 0.50 -2.98 10.49
CA GLY A 131 1.70 -3.13 11.30
C GLY A 131 1.75 -2.18 12.50
N ILE A 132 1.53 -0.88 12.25
CA ILE A 132 1.54 0.16 13.28
C ILE A 132 0.37 -0.04 14.26
N ILE A 133 -0.85 -0.30 13.75
CA ILE A 133 -2.01 -0.57 14.62
C ILE A 133 -1.74 -1.81 15.47
N GLY A 134 -1.16 -2.86 14.90
CA GLY A 134 -0.79 -4.08 15.61
C GLY A 134 0.11 -3.80 16.82
N SER A 135 1.14 -2.95 16.66
CA SER A 135 2.02 -2.60 17.79
C SER A 135 1.29 -1.83 18.90
N GLN A 136 0.34 -0.96 18.54
CA GLN A 136 -0.51 -0.28 19.52
C GLN A 136 -1.44 -1.25 20.24
N VAL A 137 -1.98 -2.25 19.53
CA VAL A 137 -2.85 -3.29 20.09
C VAL A 137 -2.10 -4.20 21.08
N ILE A 138 -0.85 -4.61 20.79
CA ILE A 138 0.01 -5.31 21.76
C ILE A 138 0.12 -4.50 23.04
N SER A 139 0.34 -3.19 22.89
CA SER A 139 0.54 -2.28 24.01
C SER A 139 -0.74 -2.07 24.83
N LEU A 140 -1.93 -2.37 24.31
CA LEU A 140 -3.17 -2.37 25.11
C LEU A 140 -3.26 -3.55 26.09
N ALA A 141 -2.47 -4.62 25.89
CA ALA A 141 -2.44 -5.75 26.81
C ALA A 141 -1.67 -5.45 28.11
N SER A 142 -0.82 -4.42 28.12
CA SER A 142 -0.20 -3.95 29.37
C SER A 142 -1.18 -3.09 30.16
N ALA A 143 -1.27 -3.30 31.48
CA ALA A 143 -2.06 -2.47 32.40
C ALA A 143 -1.46 -1.06 32.55
N ASP A 144 -1.54 -0.27 31.48
CA ASP A 144 -0.91 1.04 31.35
C ASP A 144 -1.95 2.15 31.48
N SER A 145 -1.61 3.18 32.27
CA SER A 145 -2.43 4.38 32.48
C SER A 145 -2.73 5.14 31.18
N LEU A 146 -1.94 4.92 30.13
CA LEU A 146 -2.08 5.54 28.81
C LEU A 146 -2.99 4.75 27.84
N ALA A 147 -3.72 3.73 28.31
CA ALA A 147 -4.60 2.93 27.47
C ALA A 147 -5.62 3.77 26.68
N TRP A 148 -6.19 4.81 27.29
CA TRP A 148 -7.15 5.71 26.63
C TRP A 148 -6.50 6.46 25.45
N PHE A 149 -5.26 6.94 25.60
CA PHE A 149 -4.53 7.64 24.54
C PHE A 149 -4.24 6.69 23.37
N ARG A 150 -3.89 5.42 23.67
CA ARG A 150 -3.66 4.40 22.65
C ARG A 150 -4.92 4.05 21.86
N ILE A 151 -6.08 3.98 22.52
CA ILE A 151 -7.37 3.77 21.84
C ILE A 151 -7.65 4.92 20.87
N VAL A 152 -7.45 6.17 21.30
CA VAL A 152 -7.60 7.35 20.44
C VAL A 152 -6.62 7.29 19.26
N LEU A 153 -5.36 6.94 19.52
CA LEU A 153 -4.34 6.81 18.46
C LEU A 153 -4.71 5.73 17.44
N ILE A 154 -5.19 4.56 17.89
CA ILE A 154 -5.68 3.50 17.00
C ILE A 154 -6.86 3.99 16.16
N ALA A 155 -7.82 4.69 16.77
CA ALA A 155 -8.96 5.25 16.04
C ALA A 155 -8.51 6.26 14.97
N VAL A 156 -7.59 7.17 15.31
CA VAL A 156 -7.02 8.14 14.36
C VAL A 156 -6.28 7.43 13.22
N LEU A 157 -5.50 6.38 13.52
CA LEU A 157 -4.80 5.58 12.51
C LEU A 157 -5.79 4.85 11.57
N ILE A 158 -6.87 4.29 12.11
CA ILE A 158 -7.92 3.64 11.29
C ILE A 158 -8.58 4.68 10.37
N VAL A 159 -8.97 5.84 10.90
CA VAL A 159 -9.62 6.90 10.11
C VAL A 159 -8.68 7.43 9.04
N THR A 160 -7.43 7.74 9.39
CA THR A 160 -6.41 8.21 8.44
C THR A 160 -6.13 7.16 7.36
N GLY A 161 -6.03 5.89 7.76
CA GLY A 161 -5.86 4.76 6.86
C GLY A 161 -7.02 4.62 5.88
N ALA A 162 -8.26 4.72 6.37
CA ALA A 162 -9.46 4.68 5.55
C ALA A 162 -9.50 5.82 4.52
N ILE A 163 -9.21 7.05 4.95
CA ILE A 163 -9.12 8.23 4.06
C ILE A 163 -8.08 7.99 2.96
N ALA A 164 -6.87 7.54 3.34
CA ALA A 164 -5.80 7.28 2.37
C ALA A 164 -6.18 6.17 1.36
N ILE A 165 -6.83 5.09 1.80
CA ILE A 165 -7.34 4.04 0.91
C ILE A 165 -8.36 4.60 -0.07
N VAL A 166 -9.28 5.45 0.39
CA VAL A 166 -10.28 6.10 -0.48
C VAL A 166 -9.60 6.99 -1.51
N LEU A 167 -8.62 7.80 -1.11
CA LEU A 167 -7.86 8.67 -2.00
C LEU A 167 -7.09 7.87 -3.07
N LEU A 168 -6.44 6.77 -2.68
CA LEU A 168 -5.70 5.88 -3.59
C LEU A 168 -6.62 5.11 -4.55
N ARG A 169 -7.82 4.69 -4.10
CA ARG A 169 -8.82 4.10 -4.99
C ARG A 169 -9.34 5.13 -5.99
N ARG A 170 -9.60 6.36 -5.55
CA ARG A 170 -10.02 7.45 -6.44
C ARG A 170 -8.96 7.79 -7.48
N SER A 171 -7.68 7.77 -7.13
CA SER A 171 -6.61 7.98 -8.14
C SER A 171 -6.51 6.81 -9.12
N LEU A 172 -6.68 5.57 -8.66
CA LEU A 172 -6.74 4.40 -9.55
C LEU A 172 -7.89 4.48 -10.58
N VAL A 173 -9.09 4.83 -10.13
CA VAL A 173 -10.25 4.99 -11.02
C VAL A 173 -9.97 6.07 -12.07
N ARG A 174 -9.38 7.20 -11.66
CA ARG A 174 -9.01 8.28 -12.59
C ARG A 174 -7.97 7.86 -13.62
N VAL A 175 -6.94 7.12 -13.21
CA VAL A 175 -5.93 6.56 -14.13
C VAL A 175 -6.58 5.61 -15.14
N ARG A 176 -7.54 4.78 -14.70
CA ARG A 176 -8.26 3.86 -15.61
C ARG A 176 -9.14 4.60 -16.60
N HIS A 177 -9.95 5.56 -16.14
CA HIS A 177 -10.75 6.39 -17.04
C HIS A 177 -9.89 7.15 -18.05
N TYR A 178 -8.72 7.65 -17.65
CA TYR A 178 -7.79 8.30 -18.58
C TYR A 178 -7.28 7.33 -19.67
N LEU A 179 -6.97 6.08 -19.30
CA LEU A 179 -6.57 5.06 -20.27
C LEU A 179 -7.71 4.61 -21.19
N GLU A 180 -8.94 4.57 -20.69
CA GLU A 180 -10.15 4.26 -21.46
C GLU A 180 -10.43 5.36 -22.49
N ALA A 181 -10.34 6.63 -22.10
CA ALA A 181 -10.50 7.78 -23.00
C ALA A 181 -9.47 7.78 -24.14
N LEU A 182 -8.21 7.46 -23.84
CA LEU A 182 -7.17 7.30 -24.86
C LEU A 182 -7.40 6.10 -25.79
N GLY A 183 -8.14 5.09 -25.33
CA GLY A 183 -8.49 3.91 -26.13
C GLY A 183 -9.66 4.17 -27.08
N THR A 184 -10.58 5.07 -26.70
CA THR A 184 -11.72 5.49 -27.53
C THR A 184 -11.34 6.48 -28.63
N ASP A 185 -10.26 7.26 -28.47
CA ASP A 185 -9.77 8.19 -29.49
C ASP A 185 -8.89 7.52 -30.56
N ALA A 186 -8.57 6.23 -30.40
CA ALA A 186 -7.72 5.44 -31.29
C ALA A 186 -8.49 4.56 -32.29
N THR A 187 -9.82 4.68 -32.34
CA THR A 187 -10.72 4.00 -33.30
C THR A 187 -11.44 5.02 -34.16
#